data_AF-A0A2W0GM35-F1
#
_entry.id   AF-A0A2W0GM35-F1
#
_cell.length_a   1.000
_cell.length_b   1.000
_cell.length_c   1.000
_cell.angle_alpha   90.00
_cell.angle_beta   90.00
_cell.angle_gamma   90.00
#
_symmetry.space_group_name_H-M   'P 1'
#
loop_
_entity.id
_entity.type
_entity.pdbx_description
1 polymer ?
#
loop_
_entity_poly.entity_id
_entity_poly.type
_entity_poly.pdbx_seq_one_letter_code
_entity_poly.pdbx_strand_id
1 'polypeptide(L)'
;MVNESKAEALEAKGLYRRAATRWQEVMMLCAEDDDREWVKQRRDMCLTNVKRPPVKTDDYGDLHKAVTETQHRMGIAQPNGNAFRLNGGKRQRQATSGGDGSQ
;
A
#
# COMPACT_ATOMS: atom_id res chain seq x y z
N MET A 1 -6.37 -37.32 19.42
CA MET A 1 -6.73 -35.98 18.85
C MET A 1 -6.36 -34.93 19.87
N VAL A 2 -5.40 -34.08 19.52
CA VAL A 2 -4.75 -33.16 20.45
C VAL A 2 -5.56 -31.89 20.62
N ASN A 3 -5.77 -31.44 21.85
CA ASN A 3 -6.46 -30.19 22.17
C ASN A 3 -5.45 -29.19 22.74
N GLU A 4 -5.17 -28.12 21.99
CA GLU A 4 -4.25 -27.06 22.41
C GLU A 4 -4.91 -25.69 22.23
N SER A 5 -5.55 -25.22 23.31
CA SER A 5 -6.29 -23.95 23.34
C SER A 5 -5.48 -22.73 22.85
N LYS A 6 -4.19 -22.67 23.15
CA LYS A 6 -3.34 -21.53 22.76
C LYS A 6 -3.05 -21.53 21.26
N ALA A 7 -2.82 -22.69 20.67
CA ALA A 7 -2.57 -22.80 19.23
C ALA A 7 -3.84 -22.46 18.44
N GLU A 8 -4.97 -23.00 18.86
CA GLU A 8 -6.28 -22.73 18.25
C GLU A 8 -6.68 -21.25 18.37
N ALA A 9 -6.43 -20.61 19.51
CA ALA A 9 -6.68 -19.18 19.69
C ALA A 9 -5.80 -18.31 18.77
N LEU A 10 -4.59 -18.74 18.46
CA LEU A 10 -3.70 -18.04 17.52
C LEU A 10 -4.19 -18.20 16.08
N GLU A 11 -4.68 -19.38 15.70
CA GLU A 11 -5.30 -19.63 14.38
C GLU A 11 -6.56 -18.80 14.19
N ALA A 12 -7.44 -18.74 15.21
CA ALA A 12 -8.66 -17.94 15.18
C ALA A 12 -8.37 -16.43 15.00
N LYS A 13 -7.22 -15.96 15.50
CA LYS A 13 -6.74 -14.58 15.31
C LYS A 13 -5.98 -14.36 14.01
N GLY A 14 -5.82 -15.38 13.17
CA GLY A 14 -5.05 -15.32 11.92
C GLY A 14 -3.53 -15.21 12.12
N LEU A 15 -3.02 -15.44 13.33
CA LEU A 15 -1.59 -15.36 13.66
C LEU A 15 -0.87 -16.68 13.31
N TYR A 16 -1.00 -17.12 12.05
CA TYR A 16 -0.62 -18.45 11.61
C TYR A 16 0.86 -18.80 11.80
N ARG A 17 1.79 -17.83 11.71
CA ARG A 17 3.21 -18.09 12.02
C ARG A 17 3.41 -18.49 13.48
N ARG A 18 2.76 -17.78 14.40
CA ARG A 18 2.85 -18.04 15.84
C ARG A 18 2.12 -19.34 16.21
N ALA A 19 0.99 -19.59 15.57
CA ALA A 19 0.27 -20.86 15.70
C ALA A 19 1.15 -22.05 15.27
N ALA A 20 1.82 -21.96 14.13
CA ALA A 20 2.73 -23.01 13.65
C ALA A 20 3.87 -23.30 14.62
N THR A 21 4.47 -22.27 15.24
CA THR A 21 5.47 -22.46 16.31
C THR A 21 4.87 -23.18 17.50
N ARG A 22 3.66 -22.80 17.95
CA ARG A 22 3.01 -23.48 19.07
C ARG A 22 2.69 -24.94 18.75
N TRP A 23 2.20 -25.24 17.54
CA TRP A 23 1.98 -26.61 17.10
C TRP A 23 3.29 -27.42 17.05
N GLN A 24 4.43 -26.82 16.70
CA GLN A 24 5.72 -27.51 16.79
C GLN A 24 6.07 -27.88 18.23
N GLU A 25 5.84 -26.99 19.20
CA GLU A 25 6.07 -27.30 20.63
C GLU A 25 5.17 -28.45 21.10
N VAL A 26 3.90 -28.45 20.69
CA VAL A 26 2.94 -29.53 21.01
C VAL A 26 3.38 -30.86 20.41
N MET A 27 3.87 -30.85 19.17
CA MET A 27 4.38 -32.05 18.48
C MET A 27 5.51 -32.72 19.27
N MET A 28 6.40 -31.94 19.87
CA MET A 28 7.51 -32.45 20.70
C MET A 28 7.04 -33.12 21.99
N LEU A 29 5.82 -32.85 22.44
CA LEU A 29 5.21 -33.39 23.66
C LEU A 29 4.27 -34.57 23.38
N CYS A 30 3.94 -34.84 22.11
CA CYS A 30 3.08 -35.97 21.75
C CYS A 30 3.79 -37.29 22.08
N ALA A 31 3.06 -38.26 22.63
CA ALA A 31 3.58 -39.61 22.90
C ALA A 31 3.38 -40.53 21.70
N GLU A 32 2.21 -40.44 21.08
CA GLU A 32 1.77 -41.30 19.98
C GLU A 32 2.05 -40.68 18.61
N ASP A 33 2.27 -41.55 17.62
CA ASP A 33 2.55 -41.12 16.24
C ASP A 33 1.30 -40.55 15.56
N ASP A 34 0.10 -41.07 15.84
CA ASP A 34 -1.16 -40.52 15.33
C ASP A 34 -1.36 -39.05 15.74
N ASP A 35 -1.04 -38.73 17.00
CA ASP A 35 -1.12 -37.36 17.50
C ASP A 35 -0.03 -36.48 16.86
N ARG A 36 1.19 -37.00 16.64
CA ARG A 36 2.25 -36.29 15.91
C ARG A 36 1.84 -35.98 14.47
N GLU A 37 1.26 -36.94 13.76
CA GLU A 37 0.78 -36.75 12.39
C GLU A 37 -0.34 -35.71 12.32
N TRP A 38 -1.29 -35.77 13.26
CA TRP A 38 -2.36 -34.79 13.34
C TRP A 38 -1.82 -33.37 13.58
N VAL A 39 -0.90 -33.20 14.53
CA VAL A 39 -0.28 -31.90 14.82
C VAL A 39 0.56 -31.40 13.62
N LYS A 40 1.24 -32.31 12.92
CA LYS A 40 1.98 -31.99 11.70
C LYS A 40 1.07 -31.40 10.62
N GLN A 41 -0.08 -32.04 10.38
CA GLN A 41 -1.06 -31.54 9.40
C GLN A 41 -1.59 -30.15 9.80
N ARG A 42 -1.89 -29.92 11.08
CA ARG A 42 -2.32 -28.60 11.58
C ARG A 42 -1.26 -27.52 11.39
N ARG A 43 0.00 -27.84 11.69
CA ARG A 43 1.14 -26.95 11.47
C ARG A 43 1.31 -26.60 9.99
N ASP A 44 1.21 -27.57 9.10
CA ASP A 44 1.35 -27.36 7.65
C ASP A 44 0.20 -26.51 7.08
N MET A 45 -1.01 -26.68 7.61
CA MET A 45 -2.16 -25.80 7.31
C MET A 45 -1.88 -24.35 7.73
N CYS A 46 -1.34 -24.15 8.94
CA CYS A 46 -0.91 -22.81 9.36
C CYS A 46 0.11 -22.21 8.39
N LEU A 47 1.15 -22.96 8.00
CA LEU A 47 2.19 -22.47 7.09
C LEU A 47 1.65 -22.15 5.68
N THR A 48 0.65 -22.89 5.22
CA THR A 48 -0.06 -22.56 3.98
C THR A 48 -0.80 -21.23 4.10
N ASN A 49 -1.50 -21.01 5.21
CA ASN A 49 -2.25 -19.78 5.48
C ASN A 49 -1.36 -18.56 5.76
N VAL A 50 -0.09 -18.77 6.11
CA VAL A 50 0.92 -17.69 6.22
C VAL A 50 1.26 -17.08 4.86
N LYS A 51 1.08 -17.81 3.75
CA LYS A 51 1.43 -17.29 2.42
C LYS A 51 0.60 -16.04 2.16
N ARG A 52 1.31 -14.90 2.04
CA ARG A 52 0.69 -13.61 1.71
C ARG A 52 -0.09 -13.83 0.41
N PRO A 53 -1.39 -13.45 0.36
CA PRO A 53 -2.11 -13.42 -0.91
C PRO A 53 -1.27 -12.64 -1.92
N PRO A 54 -1.18 -13.09 -3.18
CA PRO A 54 -0.44 -12.36 -4.20
C PRO A 54 -0.92 -10.91 -4.19
N VAL A 55 0.02 -9.98 -4.06
CA VAL A 55 -0.29 -8.55 -4.12
C VAL A 55 -0.83 -8.31 -5.52
N LYS A 56 -2.13 -8.02 -5.62
CA LYS A 56 -2.71 -7.53 -6.86
C LYS A 56 -2.09 -6.15 -7.07
N THR A 57 -1.29 -6.00 -8.12
CA THR A 57 -0.88 -4.68 -8.57
C THR A 57 -2.10 -4.03 -9.19
N ASP A 58 -2.54 -2.92 -8.62
CA ASP A 58 -3.59 -2.13 -9.25
C ASP A 58 -3.09 -1.62 -10.61
N ASP A 59 -3.90 -1.83 -11.65
CA ASP A 59 -3.63 -1.26 -12.97
C ASP A 59 -4.28 0.12 -13.05
N TYR A 60 -3.43 1.16 -13.11
CA TYR A 60 -3.84 2.55 -13.25
C TYR A 60 -3.60 3.08 -14.67
N GLY A 61 -3.39 2.21 -15.68
CA GLY A 61 -3.10 2.62 -17.05
C GLY A 61 -4.18 3.54 -17.65
N ASP A 62 -5.45 3.18 -17.47
CA ASP A 62 -6.58 3.98 -17.96
C ASP A 62 -6.68 5.34 -17.25
N LEU A 63 -6.44 5.36 -15.93
CA LEU A 63 -6.39 6.60 -15.15
C LEU A 63 -5.26 7.50 -15.65
N HIS A 64 -4.07 6.95 -15.87
CA HIS A 64 -2.93 7.69 -16.37
C HIS A 64 -3.25 8.30 -17.75
N LYS A 65 -3.85 7.53 -18.65
CA LYS A 65 -4.25 8.01 -19.98
C LYS A 65 -5.26 9.16 -19.89
N ALA A 66 -6.31 9.00 -19.06
CA ALA A 66 -7.32 10.04 -18.86
C ALA A 66 -6.74 11.33 -18.27
N VAL A 67 -5.83 11.21 -17.31
CA VAL A 67 -5.12 12.36 -16.71
C VAL A 67 -4.26 13.05 -17.76
N THR A 68 -3.48 12.30 -18.54
CA THR A 68 -2.66 12.86 -19.62
C THR A 68 -3.49 13.61 -20.65
N GLU A 69 -4.59 13.01 -21.14
CA GLU A 69 -5.51 13.69 -22.06
C GLU A 69 -6.08 14.98 -21.47
N THR A 70 -6.45 14.96 -20.19
CA THR A 70 -6.96 16.13 -19.48
C THR A 70 -5.91 17.23 -19.37
N GLN A 71 -4.66 16.89 -19.02
CA GLN A 71 -3.55 17.85 -18.96
C GLN A 71 -3.29 18.51 -20.32
N HIS A 72 -3.40 17.76 -21.42
CA HIS A 72 -3.29 18.31 -22.77
C HIS A 72 -4.46 19.26 -23.09
N ARG A 73 -5.71 18.87 -22.81
CA ARG A 73 -6.90 19.73 -23.02
C ARG A 73 -6.84 21.03 -22.24
N MET A 74 -6.28 20.99 -21.04
CA MET A 74 -6.10 22.17 -20.18
C MET A 74 -4.87 23.01 -20.57
N GLY A 75 -4.04 22.56 -21.52
CA GLY A 75 -2.82 23.29 -21.92
C GLY A 75 -1.71 23.30 -20.87
N ILE A 76 -1.80 22.43 -19.85
CA ILE A 76 -0.84 22.34 -18.74
C ILE A 76 0.21 21.25 -18.92
N ALA A 77 0.06 20.40 -19.94
CA ALA A 77 1.05 19.41 -20.37
C ALA A 77 2.24 20.07 -21.11
N GLN A 78 2.88 21.06 -20.49
CA GLN A 78 4.04 21.75 -21.07
C GLN A 78 5.35 21.11 -20.59
N PRO A 79 6.39 21.07 -21.45
CA PRO A 79 7.70 20.58 -21.06
C PRO A 79 8.26 21.30 -19.83
N ASN A 80 9.02 20.58 -19.01
CA ASN A 80 9.75 21.13 -17.86
C ASN A 80 8.88 21.93 -16.86
N GLY A 81 7.57 21.64 -16.79
CA GLY A 81 6.62 22.29 -15.90
C GLY A 81 6.36 23.76 -16.25
N ASN A 82 6.63 24.19 -17.49
CA ASN A 82 6.49 25.59 -17.91
C ASN A 82 5.09 26.17 -17.67
N ALA A 83 4.04 25.34 -17.72
CA ALA A 83 2.66 25.75 -17.44
C ALA A 83 2.46 26.33 -16.03
N PHE A 84 3.32 25.98 -15.08
CA PHE A 84 3.23 26.41 -13.67
C PHE A 84 4.30 27.42 -13.29
N ARG A 85 5.18 27.81 -14.21
CA ARG A 85 6.22 28.79 -13.94
C ARG A 85 5.60 30.18 -13.92
N LEU A 86 5.76 30.89 -12.80
CA LEU A 86 5.46 32.32 -12.75
C LEU A 86 6.50 33.03 -13.62
N ASN A 87 6.12 33.46 -14.82
CA ASN A 87 6.89 34.47 -15.53
C ASN A 87 6.93 35.68 -14.61
N GLY A 88 8.12 36.00 -14.09
CA GLY A 88 8.35 37.15 -13.22
C GLY A 88 7.89 38.41 -13.93
N GLY A 89 6.63 38.76 -13.74
CA GLY A 89 5.99 39.87 -14.43
C GLY A 89 6.76 41.12 -14.05
N LYS A 90 7.49 41.68 -15.01
CA LYS A 90 7.79 43.10 -14.99
C LYS A 90 6.44 43.82 -15.07
N ARG A 91 5.79 44.00 -13.92
CA ARG A 91 4.73 45.00 -13.76
C ARG A 91 5.42 46.33 -13.99
N GLN A 92 5.40 46.81 -15.23
CA GLN A 92 5.74 48.19 -15.55
C GLN A 92 4.71 49.04 -14.81
N ARG A 93 5.06 49.48 -13.59
CA ARG A 93 4.30 50.49 -12.87
C ARG A 93 4.29 51.71 -13.79
N GLN A 94 3.16 51.97 -14.44
CA GLN A 94 2.94 53.24 -15.12
C GLN A 94 2.96 54.31 -14.03
N ALA A 95 4.03 55.11 -14.01
CA ALA A 95 4.06 56.32 -13.22
C ALA A 95 3.10 57.31 -13.89
N THR A 96 1.99 57.61 -13.22
CA THR A 96 1.10 58.70 -13.62
C THR A 96 1.88 60.01 -13.46
N SER A 97 2.37 60.56 -14.57
CA SER A 97 2.91 61.92 -14.62
C SER A 97 1.75 62.91 -14.49
N GLY A 98 1.43 63.29 -13.25
CA GLY A 98 0.60 64.45 -12.95
C GLY A 98 1.42 65.71 -13.23
N GLY A 99 1.40 66.19 -14.47
CA GLY A 99 1.80 67.55 -14.80
C GLY A 99 0.58 68.44 -14.66
N ASP A 100 0.48 69.17 -13.55
CA ASP A 100 -0.43 70.30 -13.42
C ASP A 100 0.41 71.57 -13.31
N GLY A 101 0.75 72.11 -14.48
CA GLY A 101 1.24 73.46 -14.63
C GLY A 101 0.15 74.26 -15.31
N SER A 102 -0.45 75.20 -14.59
CA SER A 102 -1.21 76.30 -15.15
C SER A 102 -1.08 77.51 -14.23
N GLN A 103 -0.97 78.66 -14.91
CA GLN A 103 -0.59 79.98 -14.42
C GLN A 103 -1.64 80.63 -13.51
#